data_AF-A0A2D7A0D6-F1
#
_entry.id   AF-A0A2D7A0D6-F1
#
_cell.length_a   1.000
_cell.length_b   1.000
_cell.length_c   1.000
_cell.angle_alpha   90.00
_cell.angle_beta   90.00
_cell.angle_gamma   90.00
#
_symmetry.space_group_name_H-M   'P 1'
#
loop_
_entity.id
_entity.type
_entity.pdbx_description
1 polymer ?
#
loop_
_entity_poly.entity_id
_entity_poly.type
_entity_poly.pdbx_seq_one_letter_code
_entity_poly.pdbx_strand_id
1 'polypeptide(L)'
;MTLNTKEKIKYSKATVPTKYGLFTFYCFIQNNKENIAMVYGDIKNKENVLVRIHSECFTGDVLQSLKCDCGEQLDKALKKITEKKAGVVIYLKQEGRGIGLFEKLNAYHLQENENLDTIESNLALGHEIDSRSYEDAIEIITFFNIKSIDLITNNPLKVNELKKENITVANIISLSSKMNPYNESYLTIKKTKLNHSIDITQPNTEKEIQITASYAQSVNGTISMDNLEPIQLSNKDSLNLTHKLRASHDAILVGINTVLSDNPKLTLRHVKGKQPQPCILDTDLKCDVKKDVFKHPLKPWFFTASNNDKKIKELTDLGCKIFKINKTTKNILSLPEIISILKKENIKAVIVEGGKRILTQFLNEGLINHCIITISPLFISGTNVLDKDTSFKLTKHIQLKDLNMYTLADNIIIEGTPSHV
;
A
#
# COMPACT_ATOMS: atom_id res chain seq x y z
N MET A 1 -32.75 -34.99 37.41
CA MET A 1 -32.62 -35.22 35.95
C MET A 1 -31.35 -34.56 35.48
N THR A 2 -30.33 -35.36 35.22
CA THR A 2 -29.01 -34.95 34.73
C THR A 2 -29.14 -34.60 33.25
N LEU A 3 -29.20 -33.32 32.91
CA LEU A 3 -29.07 -32.86 31.52
C LEU A 3 -27.59 -32.59 31.26
N ASN A 4 -26.86 -33.64 30.88
CA ASN A 4 -25.49 -33.51 30.37
C ASN A 4 -25.41 -34.22 29.02
N THR A 5 -25.97 -33.57 28.00
CA THR A 5 -25.72 -33.88 26.60
C THR A 5 -25.23 -32.60 25.93
N LYS A 6 -23.93 -32.28 26.08
CA LYS A 6 -23.27 -31.40 25.12
C LYS A 6 -23.38 -32.08 23.76
N GLU A 7 -24.21 -31.53 22.88
CA GLU A 7 -24.26 -31.99 21.49
C GLU A 7 -22.84 -31.96 20.94
N LYS A 8 -22.40 -33.07 20.34
CA LYS A 8 -21.09 -33.13 19.70
C LYS A 8 -21.12 -32.15 18.52
N ILE A 9 -20.27 -31.13 18.55
CA ILE A 9 -20.12 -30.16 17.46
C ILE A 9 -19.88 -30.94 16.16
N LYS A 10 -20.71 -30.71 15.13
CA LYS A 10 -20.60 -31.37 13.84
C LYS A 10 -19.45 -30.76 13.06
N TYR A 11 -18.49 -31.59 12.64
CA TYR A 11 -17.37 -31.13 11.82
C TYR A 11 -16.91 -32.15 10.79
N SER A 12 -16.23 -31.66 9.74
CA SER A 12 -15.45 -32.45 8.79
C SER A 12 -14.01 -31.94 8.76
N LYS A 13 -13.05 -32.75 8.32
CA LYS A 13 -11.66 -32.30 8.17
C LYS A 13 -10.98 -32.89 6.95
N ALA A 14 -10.07 -32.13 6.37
CA ALA A 14 -9.21 -32.56 5.27
C ALA A 14 -7.85 -31.85 5.33
N THR A 15 -6.82 -32.49 4.79
CA THR A 15 -5.54 -31.84 4.57
C THR A 15 -5.60 -31.03 3.28
N VAL A 16 -5.20 -29.76 3.35
CA VAL A 16 -5.26 -28.80 2.23
C VAL A 16 -3.88 -28.17 2.02
N PRO A 17 -3.22 -28.40 0.87
CA PRO A 17 -2.00 -27.68 0.53
C PRO A 17 -2.33 -26.22 0.19
N THR A 18 -1.54 -25.30 0.72
CA THR A 18 -1.66 -23.85 0.47
C THR A 18 -0.31 -23.27 0.08
N LYS A 19 -0.28 -22.04 -0.44
CA LYS A 19 0.97 -21.32 -0.71
C LYS A 19 1.84 -21.08 0.54
N TYR A 20 1.28 -21.23 1.73
CA TYR A 20 1.99 -21.05 3.01
C TYR A 20 2.49 -22.37 3.60
N GLY A 21 1.96 -23.51 3.15
CA GLY A 21 2.27 -24.82 3.68
C GLY A 21 1.07 -25.76 3.70
N LEU A 22 1.26 -26.95 4.27
CA LEU A 22 0.25 -28.00 4.38
C LEU A 22 -0.56 -27.84 5.68
N PHE A 23 -1.84 -27.51 5.57
CA PHE A 23 -2.73 -27.31 6.71
C PHE A 23 -3.73 -28.45 6.84
N THR A 24 -4.26 -28.67 8.04
CA THR A 24 -5.49 -29.45 8.25
C THR A 24 -6.64 -28.49 8.45
N PHE A 25 -7.60 -28.49 7.54
CA PHE A 25 -8.81 -27.68 7.65
C PHE A 25 -9.85 -28.48 8.40
N TYR A 26 -10.45 -27.87 9.41
CA TYR A 26 -11.64 -28.37 10.10
C TYR A 26 -12.80 -27.45 9.74
N CYS A 27 -13.85 -27.97 9.12
CA CYS A 27 -15.09 -27.25 8.86
C CYS A 27 -16.10 -27.62 9.95
N PHE A 28 -16.50 -26.65 10.77
CA PHE A 28 -17.50 -26.78 11.83
C PHE A 28 -18.82 -26.20 11.36
N ILE A 29 -19.92 -26.92 11.59
CA ILE A 29 -21.28 -26.41 11.34
C ILE A 29 -21.84 -25.91 12.67
N GLN A 30 -21.92 -24.60 12.84
CA GLN A 30 -22.41 -23.91 14.04
C GLN A 30 -23.46 -22.88 13.61
N ASN A 31 -24.65 -22.90 14.21
CA ASN A 31 -25.72 -21.94 13.89
C ASN A 31 -26.02 -21.80 12.38
N ASN A 32 -26.07 -22.93 11.65
CA ASN A 32 -26.21 -23.00 10.19
C ASN A 32 -25.11 -22.28 9.39
N LYS A 33 -23.97 -21.96 10.01
CA LYS A 33 -22.78 -21.41 9.38
C LYS A 33 -21.68 -22.47 9.33
N GLU A 34 -20.90 -22.43 8.27
CA GLU A 34 -19.70 -23.25 8.12
C GLU A 34 -18.47 -22.42 8.49
N ASN A 35 -18.00 -22.58 9.72
CA ASN A 35 -16.78 -21.93 10.20
C ASN A 35 -15.58 -22.85 9.95
N ILE A 36 -14.43 -22.29 9.58
CA ILE A 36 -13.24 -23.07 9.24
C ILE A 36 -12.13 -22.81 10.25
N ALA A 37 -11.52 -23.86 10.79
CA ALA A 37 -10.24 -23.77 11.48
C ALA A 37 -9.11 -24.34 10.59
N MET A 38 -8.20 -23.47 10.16
CA MET A 38 -7.02 -23.82 9.39
C MET A 38 -5.87 -24.10 10.37
N VAL A 39 -5.61 -25.37 10.66
CA VAL A 39 -4.62 -25.81 11.66
C VAL A 39 -3.29 -26.15 11.00
N TYR A 40 -2.20 -25.60 11.52
CA TYR A 40 -0.82 -25.97 11.16
C TYR A 40 -0.12 -26.59 12.37
N GLY A 41 0.51 -27.74 12.19
CA GLY A 41 1.20 -28.45 13.27
C GLY A 41 0.27 -29.03 14.33
N ASP A 42 0.84 -29.37 15.49
CA ASP A 42 0.09 -29.89 16.65
C ASP A 42 -0.25 -28.76 17.64
N ILE A 43 -1.54 -28.50 17.80
CA ILE A 43 -2.09 -27.46 18.69
C ILE A 43 -2.86 -28.04 19.88
N LYS A 44 -3.12 -29.36 19.90
CA LYS A 44 -4.04 -29.95 20.86
C LYS A 44 -3.40 -30.05 22.24
N ASN A 45 -4.10 -29.62 23.29
CA ASN A 45 -3.60 -29.61 24.67
C ASN A 45 -2.33 -28.76 24.88
N LYS A 46 -2.02 -27.83 23.96
CA LYS A 46 -0.83 -26.96 24.04
C LYS A 46 -1.15 -25.61 24.69
N GLU A 47 -0.08 -24.92 25.07
CA GLU A 47 -0.08 -23.55 25.61
C GLU A 47 0.61 -22.61 24.62
N ASN A 48 0.26 -21.32 24.69
CA ASN A 48 0.81 -20.24 23.88
C ASN A 48 0.70 -20.54 22.37
N VAL A 49 -0.44 -21.10 21.96
CA VAL A 49 -0.72 -21.42 20.56
C VAL A 49 -1.01 -20.12 19.82
N LEU A 50 -0.38 -19.90 18.66
CA LEU A 50 -0.74 -18.78 17.80
C LEU A 50 -2.17 -18.97 17.28
N VAL A 51 -3.07 -18.05 17.64
CA VAL A 51 -4.47 -18.08 17.22
C VAL A 51 -4.85 -16.78 16.53
N ARG A 52 -5.40 -16.88 15.32
CA ARG A 52 -6.03 -15.74 14.62
C ARG A 52 -7.52 -16.01 14.47
N ILE A 53 -8.36 -15.22 15.13
CA ILE A 53 -9.79 -15.21 14.86
C ILE A 53 -10.02 -14.21 13.72
N HIS A 54 -10.39 -14.71 12.55
CA HIS A 54 -10.60 -13.93 11.34
C HIS A 54 -12.10 -13.87 11.02
N SER A 55 -12.61 -12.66 10.83
CA SER A 55 -13.98 -12.47 10.33
C SER A 55 -13.90 -12.42 8.82
N GLU A 56 -14.70 -13.25 8.14
CA GLU A 56 -14.78 -13.34 6.68
C GLU A 56 -14.84 -11.95 6.03
N CYS A 57 -14.06 -11.78 4.98
CA CYS A 57 -14.11 -10.62 4.11
C CYS A 57 -13.92 -11.10 2.68
N PHE A 58 -15.00 -11.48 1.99
CA PHE A 58 -14.96 -11.95 0.61
C PHE A 58 -14.15 -11.02 -0.30
N THR A 59 -14.42 -9.71 -0.23
CA THR A 59 -13.70 -8.73 -1.06
C THR A 59 -12.21 -8.62 -0.72
N GLY A 60 -11.83 -8.72 0.55
CA GLY A 60 -10.43 -8.59 0.97
C GLY A 60 -9.63 -9.90 0.87
N ASP A 61 -10.24 -11.00 1.28
CA ASP A 61 -9.60 -12.31 1.43
C ASP A 61 -9.58 -13.07 0.10
N VAL A 62 -10.67 -13.03 -0.67
CA VAL A 62 -10.80 -13.76 -1.95
C VAL A 62 -10.39 -12.88 -3.12
N LEU A 63 -10.89 -11.64 -3.17
CA LEU A 63 -10.64 -10.73 -4.30
C LEU A 63 -9.45 -9.77 -4.10
N GLN A 64 -8.79 -9.81 -2.94
CA GLN A 64 -7.62 -8.97 -2.64
C GLN A 64 -7.89 -7.46 -2.78
N SER A 65 -9.08 -7.02 -2.38
CA SER A 65 -9.48 -5.61 -2.42
C SER A 65 -8.52 -4.72 -1.62
N LEU A 66 -8.07 -3.62 -2.24
CA LEU A 66 -7.20 -2.62 -1.61
C LEU A 66 -7.93 -1.70 -0.61
N LYS A 67 -9.26 -1.79 -0.48
CA LYS A 67 -10.09 -0.93 0.38
C LYS A 67 -10.01 -1.26 1.87
N CYS A 68 -9.54 -2.46 2.22
CA CYS A 68 -9.41 -2.89 3.61
C CYS A 68 -8.10 -3.63 3.82
N ASP A 69 -7.76 -3.92 5.07
CA ASP A 69 -6.57 -4.67 5.45
C ASP A 69 -6.85 -6.14 5.81
N CYS A 70 -8.07 -6.64 5.60
CA CYS A 70 -8.46 -8.00 6.01
C CYS A 70 -7.59 -9.08 5.34
N GLY A 71 -7.44 -9.02 4.01
CA GLY A 71 -6.64 -9.99 3.26
C GLY A 71 -5.15 -9.94 3.64
N GLU A 72 -4.60 -8.74 3.83
CA GLU A 72 -3.23 -8.55 4.30
C GLU A 72 -3.02 -9.16 5.70
N GLN A 73 -3.94 -8.92 6.63
CA GLN A 73 -3.85 -9.50 7.97
C GLN A 73 -3.99 -11.03 7.95
N LEU A 74 -4.82 -11.59 7.07
CA LEU A 74 -4.94 -13.04 6.90
C LEU A 74 -3.65 -13.66 6.36
N ASP A 75 -3.05 -13.07 5.32
CA ASP A 75 -1.78 -13.50 4.73
C ASP A 75 -0.63 -13.45 5.76
N LYS A 76 -0.50 -12.36 6.52
CA LYS A 76 0.49 -12.22 7.60
C LYS A 76 0.27 -13.24 8.72
N ALA A 77 -0.97 -13.48 9.13
CA ALA A 77 -1.27 -14.46 10.16
C ALA A 77 -0.89 -15.89 9.74
N LEU A 78 -1.22 -16.27 8.50
CA LEU A 78 -0.87 -17.59 7.95
C LEU A 78 0.65 -17.77 7.88
N LYS A 79 1.39 -16.77 7.38
CA LYS A 79 2.87 -16.78 7.38
C LYS A 79 3.43 -16.97 8.78
N LYS A 80 3.01 -16.14 9.74
CA LYS A 80 3.51 -16.19 11.13
C LYS A 80 3.24 -17.53 11.81
N ILE A 81 2.06 -18.12 11.56
CA ILE A 81 1.71 -19.46 12.04
C ILE A 81 2.64 -20.52 11.46
N THR A 82 2.89 -20.48 10.15
CA THR A 82 3.78 -21.45 9.49
C THR A 82 5.24 -21.32 9.93
N GLU A 83 5.73 -20.09 10.14
CA GLU A 83 7.07 -19.81 10.68
C GLU A 83 7.25 -20.37 12.10
N LYS A 84 6.23 -20.23 12.95
CA LYS A 84 6.21 -20.79 14.31
C LYS A 84 6.03 -22.32 14.33
N LYS A 85 5.61 -22.91 13.20
CA LYS A 85 5.30 -24.33 13.00
C LYS A 85 4.15 -24.90 13.83
N ALA A 86 3.38 -24.05 14.50
CA ALA A 86 2.19 -24.44 15.26
C ALA A 86 1.22 -23.26 15.39
N GLY A 87 -0.05 -23.46 15.04
CA GLY A 87 -1.09 -22.44 15.20
C GLY A 87 -2.37 -22.71 14.42
N VAL A 88 -3.35 -21.82 14.58
CA VAL A 88 -4.66 -21.95 13.93
C VAL A 88 -5.23 -20.59 13.53
N VAL A 89 -5.75 -20.52 12.29
CA VAL A 89 -6.67 -19.46 11.88
C VAL A 89 -8.09 -19.98 12.01
N ILE A 90 -8.93 -19.31 12.80
CA ILE A 90 -10.36 -19.56 12.91
C ILE A 90 -11.08 -18.54 12.04
N TYR A 91 -11.56 -18.97 10.89
CA TYR A 91 -12.25 -18.18 9.89
C TYR A 91 -13.77 -18.29 10.11
N LEU A 92 -14.37 -17.22 10.62
CA LEU A 92 -15.80 -17.15 10.93
C LEU A 92 -16.56 -16.51 9.76
N LYS A 93 -17.69 -17.11 9.35
CA LYS A 93 -18.60 -16.55 8.32
C LYS A 93 -19.37 -15.33 8.87
N GLN A 94 -18.68 -14.20 8.92
CA GLN A 94 -19.11 -12.94 9.53
C GLN A 94 -18.74 -11.72 8.67
N GLU A 95 -19.11 -11.78 7.39
CA GLU A 95 -18.89 -10.70 6.44
C GLU A 95 -19.51 -9.37 6.89
N GLY A 96 -18.84 -8.26 6.57
CA GLY A 96 -19.36 -6.91 6.78
C GLY A 96 -19.43 -6.47 8.24
N ARG A 97 -18.74 -7.17 9.17
CA ARG A 97 -18.98 -7.07 10.63
C ARG A 97 -20.33 -7.64 11.07
N GLY A 98 -20.82 -8.66 10.36
CA GLY A 98 -22.05 -9.38 10.68
C GLY A 98 -23.26 -9.00 9.81
N ILE A 99 -23.19 -7.89 9.06
CA ILE A 99 -24.29 -7.43 8.18
C ILE A 99 -24.36 -8.17 6.83
N GLY A 100 -23.32 -8.95 6.48
CA GLY A 100 -23.25 -9.68 5.21
C GLY A 100 -22.72 -8.85 4.04
N LEU A 101 -22.51 -9.52 2.90
CA LEU A 101 -21.85 -8.94 1.73
C LEU A 101 -22.70 -7.86 1.03
N PHE A 102 -24.01 -8.09 0.92
CA PHE A 102 -24.93 -7.17 0.26
C PHE A 102 -24.93 -5.80 0.95
N GLU A 103 -25.15 -5.79 2.27
CA GLU A 103 -25.17 -4.56 3.06
C GLU A 103 -23.80 -3.87 3.12
N LYS A 104 -22.71 -4.65 3.12
CA LYS A 104 -21.36 -4.10 2.99
C LYS A 104 -21.16 -3.32 1.69
N LEU A 105 -21.71 -3.81 0.57
CA LEU A 105 -21.62 -3.09 -0.72
C LEU A 105 -22.49 -1.83 -0.73
N ASN A 106 -23.66 -1.85 -0.09
CA ASN A 106 -24.45 -0.64 0.13
C ASN A 106 -23.67 0.40 0.94
N ALA A 107 -22.99 -0.03 2.02
CA ALA A 107 -22.16 0.85 2.83
C ALA A 107 -21.00 1.46 2.00
N TYR A 108 -20.37 0.67 1.11
CA TYR A 108 -19.37 1.19 0.18
C TYR A 108 -19.93 2.23 -0.79
N HIS A 109 -21.14 2.01 -1.30
CA HIS A 109 -21.79 2.97 -2.19
C HIS A 109 -22.02 4.32 -1.51
N LEU A 110 -22.50 4.31 -0.26
CA LEU A 110 -22.67 5.52 0.54
C LEU A 110 -21.33 6.20 0.84
N GLN A 111 -20.30 5.44 1.17
CA GLN A 111 -18.95 5.99 1.39
C GLN A 111 -18.40 6.69 0.14
N GLU A 112 -18.64 6.14 -1.05
CA GLU A 112 -18.14 6.69 -2.31
C GLU A 112 -18.93 7.92 -2.79
N ASN A 113 -20.27 7.90 -2.64
CA ASN A 113 -21.13 8.92 -3.26
C ASN A 113 -21.57 10.01 -2.30
N GLU A 114 -21.62 9.72 -1.00
CA GLU A 114 -22.08 10.65 0.04
C GLU A 114 -20.95 11.12 0.96
N ASN A 115 -19.70 10.70 0.69
CA ASN A 115 -18.51 10.96 1.50
C ASN A 115 -18.69 10.57 2.99
N LEU A 116 -19.56 9.62 3.29
CA LEU A 116 -19.75 9.10 4.63
C LEU A 116 -18.58 8.21 5.02
N ASP A 117 -18.26 8.19 6.31
CA ASP A 117 -17.27 7.27 6.85
C ASP A 117 -17.87 5.87 7.09
N THR A 118 -17.05 4.87 7.44
CA THR A 118 -17.53 3.48 7.62
C THR A 118 -18.55 3.30 8.74
N ILE A 119 -18.53 4.15 9.76
CA ILE A 119 -19.50 4.11 10.86
C ILE A 119 -20.78 4.81 10.43
N GLU A 120 -20.65 6.01 9.86
CA GLU A 120 -21.77 6.81 9.34
C GLU A 120 -22.55 6.05 8.28
N SER A 121 -21.88 5.36 7.36
CA SER A 121 -22.53 4.54 6.34
C SER A 121 -23.33 3.38 6.93
N ASN A 122 -22.83 2.74 7.99
CA ASN A 122 -23.54 1.64 8.65
C ASN A 122 -24.76 2.16 9.42
N LEU A 123 -24.61 3.28 10.14
CA LEU A 123 -25.71 3.91 10.87
C LEU A 123 -26.80 4.44 9.91
N ALA A 124 -26.42 5.00 8.76
CA ALA A 124 -27.35 5.45 7.73
C ALA A 124 -28.19 4.30 7.14
N LEU A 125 -27.63 3.08 7.12
CA LEU A 125 -28.32 1.86 6.69
C LEU A 125 -29.09 1.16 7.83
N GLY A 126 -29.09 1.73 9.05
CA GLY A 126 -29.79 1.17 10.21
C GLY A 126 -29.07 0.01 10.90
N HIS A 127 -27.79 -0.22 10.60
CA HIS A 127 -27.00 -1.31 11.18
C HIS A 127 -26.26 -0.90 12.45
N GLU A 128 -25.97 -1.87 13.31
CA GLU A 128 -25.05 -1.68 14.43
C GLU A 128 -23.61 -1.43 13.93
N ILE A 129 -22.78 -0.80 14.78
CA ILE A 129 -21.38 -0.50 14.47
C ILE A 129 -20.55 -1.79 14.29
N ASP A 130 -20.90 -2.83 15.04
CA ASP A 130 -20.27 -4.14 15.03
C ASP A 130 -21.21 -5.21 15.64
N SER A 131 -21.76 -6.12 14.83
CA SER A 131 -22.70 -7.16 15.27
C SER A 131 -22.07 -8.56 15.34
N ARG A 132 -20.73 -8.62 15.46
CA ARG A 132 -20.00 -9.88 15.52
C ARG A 132 -20.09 -10.51 16.90
N SER A 133 -20.09 -11.85 16.93
CA SER A 133 -19.94 -12.68 18.13
C SER A 133 -18.73 -13.61 17.98
N TYR A 134 -17.99 -13.89 19.05
CA TYR A 134 -16.87 -14.83 19.01
C TYR A 134 -17.15 -16.18 19.70
N GLU A 135 -18.40 -16.47 20.04
CA GLU A 135 -18.83 -17.74 20.65
C GLU A 135 -18.37 -18.96 19.84
N ASP A 136 -18.62 -18.95 18.53
CA ASP A 136 -18.21 -20.03 17.62
C ASP A 136 -16.69 -20.30 17.69
N ALA A 137 -15.89 -19.24 17.81
CA ALA A 137 -14.43 -19.38 17.93
C ALA A 137 -14.01 -19.94 19.28
N ILE A 138 -14.70 -19.57 20.37
CA ILE A 138 -14.46 -20.10 21.72
C ILE A 138 -14.74 -21.60 21.76
N GLU A 139 -15.83 -22.04 21.14
CA GLU A 139 -16.15 -23.47 21.00
C GLU A 139 -15.05 -24.23 20.24
N ILE A 140 -14.54 -23.67 19.14
CA ILE A 140 -13.44 -24.27 18.37
C ILE A 140 -12.14 -24.34 19.19
N ILE A 141 -11.78 -23.27 19.92
CA ILE A 141 -10.61 -23.27 20.81
C ILE A 141 -10.75 -24.36 21.88
N THR A 142 -11.95 -24.49 22.46
CA THR A 142 -12.28 -25.50 23.47
C THR A 142 -12.24 -26.91 22.89
N PHE A 143 -12.70 -27.11 21.65
CA PHE A 143 -12.65 -28.40 20.94
C PHE A 143 -11.21 -28.92 20.81
N PHE A 144 -10.24 -28.05 20.51
CA PHE A 144 -8.83 -28.41 20.47
C PHE A 144 -8.17 -28.48 21.86
N ASN A 145 -8.90 -28.12 22.92
CA ASN A 145 -8.40 -28.04 24.29
C ASN A 145 -7.11 -27.20 24.38
N ILE A 146 -7.09 -26.05 23.71
CA ILE A 146 -5.95 -25.12 23.77
C ILE A 146 -5.99 -24.44 25.15
N LYS A 147 -4.90 -24.57 25.91
CA LYS A 147 -4.83 -24.10 27.29
C LYS A 147 -4.60 -22.59 27.39
N SER A 148 -3.78 -22.05 26.49
CA SER A 148 -3.56 -20.61 26.36
C SER A 148 -3.22 -20.22 24.92
N ILE A 149 -3.55 -18.99 24.55
CA ILE A 149 -3.38 -18.48 23.19
C ILE A 149 -2.48 -17.24 23.15
N ASP A 150 -1.67 -17.18 22.10
CA ASP A 150 -1.02 -15.97 21.61
C ASP A 150 -1.91 -15.40 20.50
N LEU A 151 -2.79 -14.46 20.86
CA LEU A 151 -3.86 -13.98 19.98
C LEU A 151 -3.35 -12.94 18.99
N ILE A 152 -3.48 -13.23 17.70
CA ILE A 152 -3.12 -12.33 16.60
C ILE A 152 -4.31 -11.41 16.28
N THR A 153 -4.35 -10.20 16.87
CA THR A 153 -5.46 -9.25 16.66
C THR A 153 -5.03 -7.80 16.87
N ASN A 154 -5.63 -6.89 16.08
CA ASN A 154 -5.58 -5.44 16.34
C ASN A 154 -6.88 -4.93 16.98
N ASN A 155 -7.90 -5.79 17.11
CA ASN A 155 -9.20 -5.44 17.68
C ASN A 155 -9.21 -5.74 19.19
N PRO A 156 -9.30 -4.73 20.07
CA PRO A 156 -9.35 -4.92 21.52
C PRO A 156 -10.66 -5.59 21.99
N LEU A 157 -11.77 -5.46 21.25
CA LEU A 157 -13.04 -6.11 21.61
C LEU A 157 -12.90 -7.65 21.62
N LYS A 158 -12.17 -8.21 20.64
CA LYS A 158 -11.86 -9.65 20.60
C LYS A 158 -11.16 -10.12 21.86
N VAL A 159 -10.21 -9.34 22.36
CA VAL A 159 -9.44 -9.66 23.57
C VAL A 159 -10.38 -9.71 24.77
N ASN A 160 -11.25 -8.71 24.91
CA ASN A 160 -12.16 -8.58 26.04
C ASN A 160 -13.20 -9.70 26.06
N GLU A 161 -13.80 -10.04 24.91
CA GLU A 161 -14.79 -11.12 24.82
C GLU A 161 -14.18 -12.49 25.16
N LEU A 162 -13.00 -12.81 24.62
CA LEU A 162 -12.33 -14.08 24.93
C LEU A 162 -11.98 -14.21 26.42
N LYS A 163 -11.53 -13.12 27.06
CA LYS A 163 -11.23 -13.11 28.49
C LYS A 163 -12.47 -13.30 29.36
N LYS A 164 -13.62 -12.74 28.97
CA LYS A 164 -14.91 -12.94 29.66
C LYS A 164 -15.34 -14.41 29.64
N GLU A 165 -15.05 -15.11 28.54
CA GLU A 165 -15.40 -16.51 28.33
C GLU A 165 -14.30 -17.49 28.81
N ASN A 166 -13.46 -17.05 29.75
CA ASN A 166 -12.40 -17.84 30.40
C ASN A 166 -11.31 -18.41 29.46
N ILE A 167 -11.12 -17.84 28.26
CA ILE A 167 -9.99 -18.18 27.41
C ILE A 167 -8.73 -17.45 27.90
N THR A 168 -7.67 -18.21 28.18
CA THR A 168 -6.38 -17.65 28.65
C THR A 168 -5.62 -17.01 27.47
N VAL A 169 -5.69 -15.70 27.35
CA VAL A 169 -4.90 -14.92 26.38
C VAL A 169 -3.55 -14.57 27.01
N ALA A 170 -2.50 -15.31 26.64
CA ALA A 170 -1.14 -15.12 27.16
C ALA A 170 -0.46 -13.89 26.57
N ASN A 171 -0.54 -13.73 25.25
CA ASN A 171 0.02 -12.58 24.54
C ASN A 171 -0.95 -12.05 23.48
N ILE A 172 -0.84 -10.76 23.18
CA ILE A 172 -1.53 -10.12 22.04
C ILE A 172 -0.47 -9.76 21.01
N ILE A 173 -0.63 -10.26 19.80
CA ILE A 173 0.28 -10.03 18.68
C ILE A 173 -0.44 -9.15 17.68
N SER A 174 -0.09 -7.87 17.65
CA SER A 174 -0.57 -6.95 16.62
C SER A 174 0.07 -7.26 15.27
N LEU A 175 -0.69 -7.03 14.20
CA LEU A 175 -0.18 -7.05 12.83
C LEU A 175 -0.13 -5.63 12.30
N SER A 176 0.96 -5.26 11.64
CA SER A 176 0.98 -4.00 10.89
C SER A 176 -0.02 -4.04 9.74
N SER A 177 -0.58 -2.89 9.39
CA SER A 177 -1.41 -2.72 8.19
C SER A 177 -0.75 -1.72 7.27
N LYS A 178 -0.69 -2.01 5.97
CA LYS A 178 -0.14 -1.08 4.98
C LYS A 178 -1.21 -0.09 4.54
N MET A 179 -0.87 1.19 4.64
CA MET A 179 -1.71 2.27 4.15
C MET A 179 -1.49 2.45 2.64
N ASN A 180 -2.58 2.59 1.91
CA ASN A 180 -2.59 2.88 0.47
C ASN A 180 -3.71 3.90 0.18
N PRO A 181 -3.75 4.50 -1.03
CA PRO A 181 -4.74 5.53 -1.37
C PRO A 181 -6.22 5.09 -1.26
N TYR A 182 -6.50 3.79 -1.20
CA TYR A 182 -7.86 3.22 -1.12
C TYR A 182 -8.29 2.86 0.30
N ASN A 183 -7.36 2.57 1.23
CA ASN A 183 -7.69 2.16 2.60
C ASN A 183 -7.31 3.18 3.68
N GLU A 184 -6.69 4.32 3.32
CA GLU A 184 -6.27 5.35 4.26
C GLU A 184 -7.41 5.80 5.18
N SER A 185 -8.56 6.19 4.61
CA SER A 185 -9.72 6.61 5.39
C SER A 185 -10.21 5.49 6.31
N TYR A 186 -10.29 4.26 5.79
CA TYR A 186 -10.75 3.09 6.54
C TYR A 186 -9.84 2.76 7.74
N LEU A 187 -8.52 2.74 7.54
CA LEU A 187 -7.54 2.48 8.59
C LEU A 187 -7.52 3.60 9.63
N THR A 188 -7.67 4.84 9.19
CA THR A 188 -7.77 6.01 10.07
C THR A 188 -8.96 5.88 11.01
N ILE A 189 -10.16 5.57 10.49
CA ILE A 189 -11.37 5.37 11.30
C ILE A 189 -11.21 4.20 12.28
N LYS A 190 -10.62 3.08 11.84
CA LYS A 190 -10.36 1.94 12.74
C LYS A 190 -9.48 2.33 13.93
N LYS A 191 -8.48 3.17 13.71
CA LYS A 191 -7.58 3.64 14.77
C LYS A 191 -8.25 4.68 15.67
N THR A 192 -8.90 5.68 15.09
CA THR A 192 -9.42 6.85 15.84
C THR A 192 -10.78 6.63 16.48
N LYS A 193 -11.68 5.89 15.81
CA LYS A 193 -13.07 5.69 16.28
C LYS A 193 -13.34 4.30 16.86
N LEU A 194 -12.56 3.28 16.48
CA LEU A 194 -12.75 1.89 16.92
C LEU A 194 -11.64 1.38 17.86
N ASN A 195 -10.74 2.26 18.29
CA ASN A 195 -9.65 1.98 19.22
C ASN A 195 -8.78 0.77 18.83
N HIS A 196 -8.69 0.43 17.53
CA HIS A 196 -7.83 -0.65 17.10
C HIS A 196 -6.36 -0.27 17.29
N SER A 197 -5.58 -1.19 17.86
CA SER A 197 -4.12 -1.07 17.96
C SER A 197 -3.48 -1.38 16.61
N ILE A 198 -3.63 -0.47 15.67
CA ILE A 198 -3.03 -0.56 14.34
C ILE A 198 -1.69 0.14 14.40
N ASP A 199 -0.63 -0.65 14.35
CA ASP A 199 0.67 -0.14 13.94
C ASP A 199 0.57 0.11 12.43
N ILE A 200 0.12 1.32 12.10
CA ILE A 200 0.25 1.82 10.75
C ILE A 200 1.74 2.05 10.64
N THR A 201 2.40 1.28 9.80
CA THR A 201 3.68 1.70 9.24
C THR A 201 3.38 2.91 8.37
N GLN A 202 3.08 4.03 9.02
CA GLN A 202 3.23 5.32 8.42
C GLN A 202 4.73 5.48 8.25
N PRO A 203 5.18 5.93 7.09
CA PRO A 203 6.54 6.37 6.98
C PRO A 203 6.82 7.35 8.12
N ASN A 204 7.81 7.03 8.97
CA ASN A 204 8.20 7.75 10.19
C ASN A 204 7.75 9.22 10.24
N THR A 205 6.81 9.53 11.12
CA THR A 205 6.48 10.92 11.48
C THR A 205 7.48 11.42 12.52
N GLU A 206 8.54 12.07 12.05
CA GLU A 206 8.93 13.45 12.38
C GLU A 206 10.24 13.81 11.65
N LYS A 207 10.18 14.84 10.78
CA LYS A 207 11.26 15.53 10.00
C LYS A 207 11.66 15.03 8.61
N GLU A 208 11.21 13.89 8.11
CA GLU A 208 11.58 13.44 6.76
C GLU A 208 10.46 13.58 5.73
N ILE A 209 10.83 14.13 4.58
CA ILE A 209 9.96 14.26 3.41
C ILE A 209 9.74 12.85 2.85
N GLN A 210 8.52 12.53 2.47
CA GLN A 210 8.20 11.25 1.83
C GLN A 210 8.50 11.32 0.35
N ILE A 211 9.28 10.37 -0.16
CA ILE A 211 9.71 10.32 -1.56
C ILE A 211 9.30 8.97 -2.14
N THR A 212 8.34 9.00 -3.05
CA THR A 212 7.87 7.83 -3.79
C THR A 212 8.45 7.86 -5.19
N ALA A 213 9.19 6.83 -5.59
CA ALA A 213 9.56 6.63 -6.98
C ALA A 213 8.46 5.86 -7.70
N SER A 214 7.96 6.40 -8.83
CA SER A 214 6.96 5.73 -9.66
C SER A 214 7.38 5.74 -11.12
N TYR A 215 7.39 4.57 -11.76
CA TYR A 215 7.66 4.44 -13.18
C TYR A 215 6.99 3.20 -13.79
N ALA A 216 6.81 3.25 -15.11
CA ALA A 216 6.37 2.12 -15.90
C ALA A 216 7.51 1.61 -16.77
N GLN A 217 7.60 0.29 -16.95
CA GLN A 217 8.57 -0.38 -17.81
C GLN A 217 7.92 -1.55 -18.56
N SER A 218 8.57 -2.00 -19.63
CA SER A 218 8.30 -3.26 -20.31
C SER A 218 8.79 -4.46 -19.47
N VAL A 219 8.46 -5.71 -19.83
CA VAL A 219 8.96 -6.90 -19.10
C VAL A 219 10.47 -7.02 -19.12
N ASN A 220 11.12 -6.46 -20.15
CA ASN A 220 12.57 -6.42 -20.28
C ASN A 220 13.22 -5.14 -19.74
N GLY A 221 12.48 -4.29 -19.01
CA GLY A 221 13.03 -3.13 -18.28
C GLY A 221 13.11 -1.82 -19.06
N THR A 222 12.52 -1.76 -20.26
CA THR A 222 12.54 -0.58 -21.14
C THR A 222 11.49 0.44 -20.74
N ILE A 223 11.88 1.72 -20.66
CA ILE A 223 11.00 2.84 -20.29
C ILE A 223 10.72 3.81 -21.44
N SER A 224 11.52 3.77 -22.52
CA SER A 224 11.42 4.65 -23.69
C SER A 224 12.08 4.00 -24.91
N MET A 225 11.59 4.24 -26.12
CA MET A 225 12.19 3.73 -27.36
C MET A 225 13.37 4.59 -27.79
N ASP A 226 14.31 4.01 -28.53
CA ASP A 226 15.48 4.73 -29.05
C ASP A 226 15.11 5.77 -30.13
N ASN A 227 13.97 5.59 -30.79
CA ASN A 227 13.44 6.53 -31.80
C ASN A 227 12.67 7.72 -31.20
N LEU A 228 12.64 7.87 -29.86
CA LEU A 228 11.92 8.91 -29.12
C LEU A 228 10.39 8.94 -29.37
N GLU A 229 9.81 7.89 -29.95
CA GLU A 229 8.36 7.79 -30.04
C GLU A 229 7.74 7.46 -28.66
N PRO A 230 6.59 8.06 -28.32
CA PRO A 230 5.92 7.77 -27.07
C PRO A 230 5.51 6.29 -26.98
N ILE A 231 5.93 5.60 -25.91
CA ILE A 231 5.44 4.25 -25.62
C ILE A 231 4.28 4.33 -24.65
N GLN A 232 3.16 3.70 -25.00
CA GLN A 232 2.12 3.41 -24.03
C GLN A 232 2.46 2.13 -23.24
N LEU A 233 3.17 2.28 -22.13
CA LEU A 233 3.45 1.18 -21.20
C LEU A 233 2.26 0.90 -20.27
N SER A 234 1.57 1.96 -19.84
CA SER A 234 0.48 1.91 -18.87
C SER A 234 -0.88 1.80 -19.56
N ASN A 235 -1.69 0.83 -19.13
CA ASN A 235 -3.12 0.76 -19.47
C ASN A 235 -3.96 1.77 -18.65
N LYS A 236 -5.27 1.82 -18.87
CA LYS A 236 -6.19 2.76 -18.20
C LYS A 236 -6.13 2.64 -16.67
N ASP A 237 -6.02 1.42 -16.13
CA ASP A 237 -6.06 1.17 -14.70
C ASP A 237 -4.75 1.55 -14.01
N SER A 238 -3.60 1.25 -14.63
CA SER A 238 -2.30 1.70 -14.11
C SER A 238 -2.06 3.20 -14.30
N LEU A 239 -2.64 3.82 -15.32
CA LEU A 239 -2.72 5.29 -15.42
C LEU A 239 -3.57 5.88 -14.29
N ASN A 240 -4.73 5.28 -13.98
CA ASN A 240 -5.54 5.70 -12.84
C ASN A 240 -4.78 5.60 -11.52
N LEU A 241 -4.01 4.52 -11.30
CA LEU A 241 -3.12 4.40 -10.14
C LEU A 241 -2.11 5.56 -10.09
N THR A 242 -1.43 5.86 -11.20
CA THR A 242 -0.46 6.97 -11.29
C THR A 242 -1.12 8.30 -10.89
N HIS A 243 -2.34 8.56 -11.37
CA HIS A 243 -3.07 9.77 -11.00
C HIS A 243 -3.52 9.80 -9.54
N LYS A 244 -3.86 8.66 -8.93
CA LYS A 244 -4.13 8.58 -7.47
C LYS A 244 -2.89 8.87 -6.66
N LEU A 245 -1.74 8.35 -7.09
CA LEU A 245 -0.47 8.64 -6.46
C LEU A 245 -0.15 10.13 -6.55
N ARG A 246 -0.31 10.77 -7.71
CA ARG A 246 -0.15 12.22 -7.82
C ARG A 246 -1.06 13.00 -6.88
N ALA A 247 -2.31 12.54 -6.66
CA ALA A 247 -3.26 13.20 -5.78
C ALA A 247 -2.90 13.05 -4.29
N SER A 248 -2.13 12.02 -3.94
CA SER A 248 -1.67 11.77 -2.56
C SER A 248 -0.31 12.41 -2.25
N HIS A 249 0.28 13.20 -3.17
CA HIS A 249 1.57 13.86 -2.98
C HIS A 249 1.43 15.38 -3.14
N ASP A 250 2.24 16.13 -2.40
CA ASP A 250 2.26 17.59 -2.45
C ASP A 250 2.97 18.11 -3.70
N ALA A 251 3.95 17.36 -4.21
CA ALA A 251 4.76 17.71 -5.37
C ALA A 251 5.04 16.52 -6.28
N ILE A 252 5.22 16.81 -7.57
CA ILE A 252 5.68 15.87 -8.60
C ILE A 252 7.01 16.36 -9.16
N LEU A 253 8.02 15.51 -9.11
CA LEU A 253 9.38 15.81 -9.54
C LEU A 253 9.75 15.02 -10.78
N VAL A 254 10.21 15.71 -11.82
CA VAL A 254 10.68 15.10 -13.07
C VAL A 254 11.99 15.75 -13.54
N GLY A 255 12.78 15.01 -14.32
CA GLY A 255 13.93 15.59 -15.02
C GLY A 255 13.52 16.32 -16.31
N ILE A 256 14.35 17.28 -16.75
CA ILE A 256 14.14 18.03 -17.99
C ILE A 256 13.92 17.13 -19.22
N ASN A 257 14.63 16.00 -19.31
CA ASN A 257 14.49 15.09 -20.45
C ASN A 257 13.08 14.50 -20.58
N THR A 258 12.39 14.24 -19.46
CA THR A 258 10.99 13.82 -19.44
C THR A 258 10.09 14.91 -20.02
N VAL A 259 10.35 16.18 -19.67
CA VAL A 259 9.59 17.31 -20.20
C VAL A 259 9.81 17.50 -21.69
N LEU A 260 11.06 17.35 -22.15
CA LEU A 260 11.42 17.50 -23.55
C LEU A 260 10.82 16.39 -24.42
N SER A 261 10.89 15.14 -23.97
CA SER A 261 10.48 13.96 -24.73
C SER A 261 8.96 13.75 -24.69
N ASP A 262 8.37 13.77 -23.49
CA ASP A 262 6.98 13.34 -23.31
C ASP A 262 5.98 14.51 -23.32
N ASN A 263 6.49 15.75 -23.27
CA ASN A 263 5.69 16.98 -23.17
C ASN A 263 4.51 16.87 -22.16
N PRO A 264 4.76 16.45 -20.90
CA PRO A 264 3.70 16.18 -19.95
C PRO A 264 3.11 17.48 -19.39
N LYS A 265 1.82 17.44 -19.02
CA LYS A 265 1.20 18.51 -18.20
C LYS A 265 1.49 18.37 -16.71
N LEU A 266 1.82 17.16 -16.24
CA LEU A 266 2.00 16.82 -14.82
C LEU A 266 0.77 17.06 -13.92
N THR A 267 -0.43 17.05 -14.49
CA THR A 267 -1.70 17.29 -13.76
C THR A 267 -2.38 16.01 -13.28
N LEU A 268 -3.37 16.17 -12.41
CA LEU A 268 -4.47 15.23 -12.20
C LEU A 268 -5.49 15.33 -13.35
N ARG A 269 -5.82 14.20 -13.98
CA ARG A 269 -6.81 14.11 -15.09
C ARG A 269 -7.92 13.11 -14.82
N HIS A 270 -7.61 12.01 -14.14
CA HIS A 270 -8.53 10.88 -13.96
C HIS A 270 -9.11 10.77 -12.55
N VAL A 271 -8.69 11.62 -11.63
CA VAL A 271 -9.13 11.60 -10.23
C VAL A 271 -9.33 13.03 -9.72
N LYS A 272 -10.26 13.19 -8.77
CA LYS A 272 -10.41 14.43 -8.01
C LYS A 272 -9.32 14.52 -6.95
N GLY A 273 -8.77 15.71 -6.71
CA GLY A 273 -7.73 15.92 -5.71
C GLY A 273 -7.02 17.26 -5.86
N LYS A 274 -6.14 17.58 -4.91
CA LYS A 274 -5.26 18.76 -4.98
C LYS A 274 -4.18 18.52 -6.04
N GLN A 275 -3.95 19.49 -6.91
CA GLN A 275 -2.87 19.38 -7.91
C GLN A 275 -1.51 19.37 -7.20
N PRO A 276 -0.61 18.43 -7.52
CA PRO A 276 0.74 18.43 -6.99
C PRO A 276 1.54 19.60 -7.60
N GLN A 277 2.44 20.19 -6.83
CA GLN A 277 3.37 21.21 -7.33
C GLN A 277 4.34 20.59 -8.35
N PRO A 278 4.35 21.03 -9.63
CA PRO A 278 5.32 20.55 -10.60
C PRO A 278 6.72 21.08 -10.30
N CYS A 279 7.68 20.17 -10.15
CA CYS A 279 9.09 20.41 -9.87
C CYS A 279 9.96 19.82 -10.99
N ILE A 280 10.75 20.66 -11.64
CA ILE A 280 11.55 20.30 -12.81
C ILE A 280 13.03 20.45 -12.47
N LEU A 281 13.78 19.36 -12.60
CA LEU A 281 15.24 19.38 -12.51
C LEU A 281 15.83 19.68 -13.89
N ASP A 282 16.28 20.92 -14.06
CA ASP A 282 16.83 21.43 -15.31
C ASP A 282 18.15 22.17 -15.04
N THR A 283 19.24 21.43 -15.13
CA THR A 283 20.59 21.93 -14.81
C THR A 283 20.94 23.20 -15.58
N ASP A 284 20.52 23.32 -16.84
CA ASP A 284 20.93 24.37 -17.76
C ASP A 284 19.79 25.33 -18.18
N LEU A 285 18.56 25.10 -17.71
CA LEU A 285 17.32 25.78 -18.13
C LEU A 285 17.01 25.60 -19.62
N LYS A 286 17.10 24.36 -20.10
CA LYS A 286 16.78 23.95 -21.48
C LYS A 286 15.28 23.91 -21.78
N CYS A 287 14.42 24.00 -20.77
CA CYS A 287 12.97 23.93 -20.94
C CYS A 287 12.43 25.02 -21.89
N ASP A 288 11.70 24.59 -22.92
CA ASP A 288 10.96 25.48 -23.81
C ASP A 288 9.63 25.90 -23.15
N VAL A 289 9.38 27.20 -23.07
CA VAL A 289 8.17 27.79 -22.49
C VAL A 289 6.87 27.38 -23.20
N LYS A 290 6.98 26.83 -24.42
CA LYS A 290 5.84 26.30 -25.18
C LYS A 290 5.39 24.90 -24.71
N LYS A 291 6.14 24.25 -23.82
CA LYS A 291 5.81 22.90 -23.31
C LYS A 291 4.52 22.90 -22.49
N ASP A 292 3.85 21.76 -22.50
CA ASP A 292 2.54 21.57 -21.86
C ASP A 292 2.58 21.67 -20.33
N VAL A 293 3.75 21.54 -19.72
CA VAL A 293 3.94 21.74 -18.28
C VAL A 293 3.61 23.17 -17.84
N PHE A 294 3.74 24.17 -18.73
CA PHE A 294 3.35 25.56 -18.44
C PHE A 294 1.84 25.79 -18.46
N LYS A 295 1.06 24.82 -18.97
CA LYS A 295 -0.41 24.80 -18.90
C LYS A 295 -0.91 24.21 -17.58
N HIS A 296 -0.02 23.75 -16.70
CA HIS A 296 -0.39 23.28 -15.37
C HIS A 296 -1.01 24.43 -14.55
N PRO A 297 -2.07 24.17 -13.74
CA PRO A 297 -2.72 25.21 -12.93
C PRO A 297 -1.77 25.91 -11.94
N LEU A 298 -0.82 25.15 -11.39
CA LEU A 298 0.31 25.67 -10.61
C LEU A 298 1.52 25.89 -11.51
N LYS A 299 2.23 27.01 -11.32
CA LYS A 299 3.43 27.32 -12.08
C LYS A 299 4.60 26.40 -11.68
N PRO A 300 5.36 25.85 -12.64
CA PRO A 300 6.48 24.97 -12.33
C PRO A 300 7.56 25.61 -11.47
N TRP A 301 8.16 24.79 -10.61
CA TRP A 301 9.39 25.12 -9.89
C TRP A 301 10.57 24.53 -10.64
N PHE A 302 11.63 25.31 -10.84
CA PHE A 302 12.85 24.86 -11.51
C PHE A 302 13.99 24.80 -10.52
N PHE A 303 14.70 23.67 -10.53
CA PHE A 303 15.94 23.46 -9.82
C PHE A 303 17.08 23.46 -10.83
N THR A 304 18.00 24.42 -10.71
CA THR A 304 19.00 24.68 -11.76
C THR A 304 20.36 25.10 -11.21
N ALA A 305 21.41 24.85 -11.99
CA ALA A 305 22.75 25.39 -11.77
C ALA A 305 23.12 26.44 -12.84
N SER A 306 22.20 26.75 -13.75
CA SER A 306 22.41 27.67 -14.88
C SER A 306 22.47 29.11 -14.41
N ASN A 307 23.44 29.90 -14.89
CA ASN A 307 23.51 31.35 -14.69
C ASN A 307 22.94 32.15 -15.89
N ASN A 308 22.02 31.54 -16.65
CA ASN A 308 21.36 32.22 -17.76
C ASN A 308 20.28 33.19 -17.25
N ASP A 309 20.69 34.42 -16.90
CA ASP A 309 19.80 35.43 -16.33
C ASP A 309 18.61 35.78 -17.24
N LYS A 310 18.82 35.76 -18.56
CA LYS A 310 17.74 35.97 -19.54
C LYS A 310 16.66 34.90 -19.39
N LYS A 311 17.07 33.63 -19.30
CA LYS A 311 16.15 32.50 -19.15
C LYS A 311 15.48 32.47 -17.77
N ILE A 312 16.24 32.80 -16.73
CA ILE A 312 15.70 32.93 -15.36
C ILE A 312 14.61 34.00 -15.33
N LYS A 313 14.87 35.16 -15.94
CA LYS A 313 13.88 36.25 -16.02
C LYS A 313 12.65 35.81 -16.81
N GLU A 314 12.83 35.21 -17.99
CA GLU A 314 11.73 34.69 -18.81
C GLU A 314 10.80 33.74 -18.01
N LEU A 315 11.38 32.79 -17.27
CA LEU A 315 10.59 31.84 -16.48
C LEU A 315 9.94 32.51 -15.24
N THR A 316 10.63 33.45 -14.62
CA THR A 316 10.11 34.21 -13.47
C THR A 316 8.94 35.10 -13.88
N ASP A 317 9.02 35.76 -15.04
CA ASP A 317 7.95 36.58 -15.61
C ASP A 317 6.69 35.75 -15.93
N LEU A 318 6.85 34.44 -16.19
CA LEU A 318 5.75 33.48 -16.34
C LEU A 318 5.18 32.97 -15.00
N GLY A 319 5.72 33.44 -13.87
CA GLY A 319 5.33 33.06 -12.51
C GLY A 319 6.00 31.78 -11.98
N CYS A 320 7.03 31.27 -12.65
CA CYS A 320 7.76 30.10 -12.18
C CYS A 320 8.71 30.47 -11.03
N LYS A 321 8.88 29.57 -10.06
CA LYS A 321 9.87 29.75 -8.98
C LYS A 321 11.17 29.07 -9.38
N ILE A 322 12.28 29.79 -9.29
CA ILE A 322 13.60 29.28 -9.69
C ILE A 322 14.48 29.13 -8.44
N PHE A 323 15.05 27.94 -8.27
CA PHE A 323 15.96 27.61 -7.18
C PHE A 323 17.34 27.29 -7.74
N LYS A 324 18.35 28.03 -7.27
CA LYS A 324 19.76 27.76 -7.57
C LYS A 324 20.23 26.60 -6.71
N ILE A 325 20.82 25.60 -7.34
CA ILE A 325 21.30 24.37 -6.70
C ILE A 325 22.74 24.14 -7.10
N ASN A 326 23.56 23.76 -6.13
CA ASN A 326 24.95 23.41 -6.39
C ASN A 326 25.06 22.08 -7.13
N LYS A 327 26.07 21.98 -7.98
CA LYS A 327 26.43 20.71 -8.60
C LYS A 327 27.30 19.90 -7.64
N THR A 328 27.10 18.59 -7.61
CA THR A 328 27.99 17.66 -6.91
C THR A 328 29.31 17.50 -7.69
N THR A 329 30.26 16.75 -7.14
CA THR A 329 31.53 16.40 -7.81
C THR A 329 31.34 15.68 -9.15
N LYS A 330 30.16 15.07 -9.38
CA LYS A 330 29.80 14.43 -10.65
C LYS A 330 29.11 15.38 -11.64
N ASN A 331 29.11 16.69 -11.38
CA ASN A 331 28.49 17.72 -12.23
C ASN A 331 26.96 17.57 -12.39
N ILE A 332 26.28 17.02 -11.37
CA ILE A 332 24.82 16.82 -11.32
C ILE A 332 24.22 17.62 -10.16
N LEU A 333 22.93 17.95 -10.20
CA LEU A 333 22.30 18.74 -9.13
C LEU A 333 22.28 17.96 -7.79
N SER A 334 22.53 18.66 -6.68
CA SER A 334 22.50 18.12 -5.33
C SER A 334 21.06 17.80 -4.87
N LEU A 335 20.69 16.52 -4.77
CA LEU A 335 19.37 16.13 -4.24
C LEU A 335 19.15 16.52 -2.78
N PRO A 336 20.15 16.46 -1.87
CA PRO A 336 19.97 16.89 -0.49
C PRO A 336 19.59 18.38 -0.37
N GLU A 337 20.16 19.23 -1.23
CA GLU A 337 19.81 20.66 -1.30
C GLU A 337 18.39 20.87 -1.81
N ILE A 338 18.01 20.14 -2.88
CA ILE A 338 16.64 20.14 -3.42
C ILE A 338 15.63 19.72 -2.34
N ILE A 339 15.91 18.63 -1.62
CA ILE A 339 15.07 18.13 -0.52
C ILE A 339 14.95 19.18 0.59
N SER A 340 16.05 19.86 0.96
CA SER A 340 16.02 20.92 1.97
C SER A 340 15.09 22.06 1.56
N ILE A 341 15.13 22.46 0.29
CA ILE A 341 14.24 23.50 -0.25
C ILE A 341 12.79 23.02 -0.24
N LEU A 342 12.50 21.81 -0.71
CA LEU A 342 11.14 21.26 -0.69
C LEU A 342 10.56 21.25 0.73
N LYS A 343 11.36 20.88 1.74
CA LYS A 343 10.94 20.95 3.15
C LYS A 343 10.65 22.39 3.60
N LYS A 344 11.49 23.37 3.25
CA LYS A 344 11.27 24.80 3.57
C LYS A 344 9.99 25.35 2.94
N GLU A 345 9.61 24.82 1.78
CA GLU A 345 8.38 25.15 1.08
C GLU A 345 7.16 24.33 1.55
N ASN A 346 7.26 23.66 2.69
CA ASN A 346 6.20 22.84 3.31
C ASN A 346 5.73 21.65 2.47
N ILE A 347 6.56 21.14 1.56
CA ILE A 347 6.30 19.89 0.85
C ILE A 347 6.61 18.71 1.79
N LYS A 348 5.61 17.87 2.06
CA LYS A 348 5.73 16.69 2.92
C LYS A 348 5.87 15.40 2.13
N ALA A 349 5.29 15.34 0.93
CA ALA A 349 5.36 14.18 0.05
C ALA A 349 5.66 14.57 -1.41
N VAL A 350 6.62 13.87 -2.01
CA VAL A 350 7.09 14.05 -3.39
C VAL A 350 6.99 12.73 -4.14
N ILE A 351 6.35 12.75 -5.30
CA ILE A 351 6.45 11.65 -6.25
C ILE A 351 7.51 11.98 -7.29
N VAL A 352 8.47 11.08 -7.48
CA VAL A 352 9.51 11.17 -8.50
C VAL A 352 9.07 10.32 -9.69
N GLU A 353 8.77 10.97 -10.81
CA GLU A 353 8.34 10.33 -12.04
C GLU A 353 9.35 10.55 -13.18
N GLY A 354 9.58 9.50 -13.96
CA GLY A 354 10.27 9.60 -15.25
C GLY A 354 11.77 9.90 -15.17
N GLY A 355 12.46 9.54 -16.26
CA GLY A 355 13.87 9.83 -16.47
C GLY A 355 14.81 8.91 -15.69
N LYS A 356 15.48 7.99 -16.41
CA LYS A 356 16.45 7.04 -15.85
C LYS A 356 17.50 7.69 -14.92
N ARG A 357 17.98 8.89 -15.26
CA ARG A 357 19.03 9.59 -14.49
C ARG A 357 18.57 10.01 -13.11
N ILE A 358 17.40 10.64 -13.03
CA ILE A 358 16.84 11.11 -11.76
C ILE A 358 16.55 9.91 -10.88
N LEU A 359 15.83 8.91 -11.42
CA LEU A 359 15.52 7.70 -10.66
C LEU A 359 16.79 6.99 -10.15
N THR A 360 17.82 6.85 -10.99
CA THR A 360 19.07 6.19 -10.57
C THR A 360 19.81 7.01 -9.52
N GLN A 361 19.78 8.34 -9.58
CA GLN A 361 20.38 9.20 -8.57
C GLN A 361 19.66 9.07 -7.21
N PHE A 362 18.33 9.14 -7.20
CA PHE A 362 17.52 8.97 -5.99
C PHE A 362 17.73 7.60 -5.33
N LEU A 363 17.82 6.53 -6.15
CA LEU A 363 18.12 5.18 -5.69
C LEU A 363 19.53 5.09 -5.09
N ASN A 364 20.53 5.66 -5.75
CA ASN A 364 21.92 5.64 -5.28
C ASN A 364 22.14 6.37 -3.96
N GLU A 365 21.44 7.47 -3.75
CA GLU A 365 21.53 8.28 -2.54
C GLU A 365 20.65 7.74 -1.40
N GLY A 366 19.89 6.66 -1.63
CA GLY A 366 19.04 6.05 -0.61
C GLY A 366 17.87 6.94 -0.18
N LEU A 367 17.42 7.83 -1.06
CA LEU A 367 16.44 8.87 -0.73
C LEU A 367 14.99 8.45 -0.98
N ILE A 368 14.75 7.31 -1.62
CA ILE A 368 13.40 6.81 -1.91
C ILE A 368 12.88 6.04 -0.71
N ASN A 369 11.70 6.43 -0.21
CA ASN A 369 11.01 5.72 0.87
C ASN A 369 10.14 4.58 0.32
N HIS A 370 9.55 4.77 -0.85
CA HIS A 370 8.64 3.80 -1.46
C HIS A 370 8.83 3.75 -2.98
N CYS A 371 8.81 2.57 -3.56
CA CYS A 371 8.91 2.37 -5.00
C CYS A 371 7.65 1.69 -5.51
N ILE A 372 7.11 2.18 -6.63
CA ILE A 372 5.96 1.60 -7.33
C ILE A 372 6.37 1.42 -8.78
N ILE A 373 6.41 0.17 -9.22
CA ILE A 373 6.87 -0.24 -10.54
C ILE A 373 5.67 -0.84 -11.29
N THR A 374 5.31 -0.24 -12.41
CA THR A 374 4.34 -0.82 -13.34
C THR A 374 5.09 -1.59 -14.42
N ILE A 375 4.85 -2.90 -14.53
CA ILE A 375 5.43 -3.76 -15.57
C ILE A 375 4.34 -4.08 -16.59
N SER A 376 4.55 -3.56 -17.80
CA SER A 376 3.72 -3.84 -18.97
C SER A 376 4.15 -5.18 -19.61
N PRO A 377 3.22 -6.04 -20.04
CA PRO A 377 3.50 -7.36 -20.62
C PRO A 377 4.00 -7.25 -22.08
N LEU A 378 4.93 -6.33 -22.34
CA LEU A 378 5.48 -6.02 -23.65
C LEU A 378 7.00 -6.23 -23.65
N PHE A 379 7.54 -6.72 -24.77
CA PHE A 379 8.98 -6.66 -25.04
C PHE A 379 9.26 -5.46 -25.92
N ILE A 380 10.11 -4.55 -25.44
CA ILE A 380 10.41 -3.30 -26.15
C ILE A 380 11.91 -3.08 -26.19
N SER A 381 12.44 -2.81 -27.37
CA SER A 381 13.83 -2.38 -27.53
C SER A 381 13.94 -0.89 -27.23
N GLY A 382 14.86 -0.52 -26.34
CA GLY A 382 15.09 0.87 -26.03
C GLY A 382 15.89 1.11 -24.76
N THR A 383 15.64 2.25 -24.15
CA THR A 383 16.34 2.71 -22.97
C THR A 383 15.79 2.03 -21.71
N ASN A 384 16.69 1.41 -20.94
CA ASN A 384 16.36 0.81 -19.66
C ASN A 384 16.15 1.85 -18.54
N VAL A 385 15.41 1.44 -17.52
CA VAL A 385 15.07 2.26 -16.35
C VAL A 385 16.29 2.81 -15.59
N LEU A 386 17.37 2.04 -15.46
CA LEU A 386 18.57 2.46 -14.73
C LEU A 386 19.64 2.93 -15.71
N ASP A 387 20.25 4.07 -15.41
CA ASP A 387 21.32 4.59 -16.25
C ASP A 387 22.61 3.78 -16.07
N LYS A 388 23.26 3.49 -17.19
CA LYS A 388 24.52 2.73 -17.26
C LYS A 388 25.74 3.64 -17.31
N ASP A 389 25.53 4.94 -17.55
CA ASP A 389 26.58 5.96 -17.56
C ASP A 389 27.29 6.04 -16.19
N THR A 390 28.62 6.12 -16.18
CA THR A 390 29.46 6.06 -14.97
C THR A 390 29.07 7.09 -13.91
N SER A 391 28.59 8.26 -14.33
CA SER A 391 28.14 9.31 -13.41
C SER A 391 26.89 8.92 -12.62
N PHE A 392 26.05 8.06 -13.19
CA PHE A 392 24.77 7.65 -12.63
C PHE A 392 24.68 6.17 -12.29
N LYS A 393 25.71 5.36 -12.56
CA LYS A 393 25.69 3.91 -12.29
C LYS A 393 25.35 3.59 -10.83
N LEU A 394 24.52 2.56 -10.63
CA LEU A 394 24.23 2.05 -9.30
C LEU A 394 25.49 1.51 -8.61
N THR A 395 25.80 2.03 -7.43
CA THR A 395 27.04 1.70 -6.69
C THR A 395 26.87 0.51 -5.74
N LYS A 396 25.63 0.15 -5.41
CA LYS A 396 25.24 -0.98 -4.55
C LYS A 396 24.02 -1.66 -5.13
N HIS A 397 23.76 -2.90 -4.73
CA HIS A 397 22.49 -3.54 -5.05
C HIS A 397 21.38 -2.92 -4.20
N ILE A 398 20.18 -2.82 -4.76
CA ILE A 398 18.98 -2.39 -4.05
C ILE A 398 17.96 -3.51 -4.14
N GLN A 399 17.48 -3.94 -2.98
CA GLN A 399 16.39 -4.89 -2.86
C GLN A 399 15.15 -4.14 -2.38
N LEU A 400 14.02 -4.40 -3.02
CA LEU A 400 12.72 -4.02 -2.46
C LEU A 400 12.34 -4.97 -1.32
N LYS A 401 12.10 -4.40 -0.14
CA LYS A 401 11.52 -5.06 1.03
C LYS A 401 10.03 -4.76 1.11
N ASP A 402 9.34 -5.48 1.99
CA ASP A 402 7.91 -5.30 2.23
C ASP A 402 7.10 -5.33 0.93
N LEU A 403 7.41 -6.28 0.05
CA LEU A 403 6.81 -6.36 -1.27
C LEU A 403 5.29 -6.54 -1.21
N ASN A 404 4.59 -5.79 -2.06
CA ASN A 404 3.23 -6.09 -2.47
C ASN A 404 3.20 -6.18 -4.00
N MET A 405 2.47 -7.16 -4.51
CA MET A 405 2.39 -7.44 -5.94
C MET A 405 0.96 -7.75 -6.31
N TYR A 406 0.45 -7.05 -7.32
CA TYR A 406 -0.92 -7.22 -7.81
C TYR A 406 -0.98 -6.84 -9.29
N THR A 407 -2.10 -7.17 -9.93
CA THR A 407 -2.33 -6.84 -11.34
C THR A 407 -3.36 -5.73 -11.48
N LEU A 408 -3.14 -4.82 -12.42
CA LEU A 408 -4.13 -3.85 -12.88
C LEU A 408 -4.36 -4.10 -14.37
N ALA A 409 -5.48 -4.75 -14.69
CA ALA A 409 -5.70 -5.43 -15.96
C ALA A 409 -4.44 -6.26 -16.32
N ASP A 410 -3.81 -5.97 -17.46
CA ASP A 410 -2.69 -6.77 -17.96
C ASP A 410 -1.32 -6.32 -17.40
N ASN A 411 -1.27 -5.24 -16.62
CA ASN A 411 -0.03 -4.74 -16.02
C ASN A 411 0.20 -5.35 -14.64
N ILE A 412 1.45 -5.71 -14.33
CA ILE A 412 1.87 -6.15 -13.00
C ILE A 412 2.38 -4.93 -12.24
N ILE A 413 1.87 -4.69 -11.03
CA ILE A 413 2.37 -3.67 -10.12
C ILE A 413 3.24 -4.35 -9.07
N ILE A 414 4.45 -3.83 -8.88
CA ILE A 414 5.35 -4.21 -7.79
C ILE A 414 5.58 -2.96 -6.95
N GLU A 415 5.27 -3.03 -5.66
CA GLU A 415 5.52 -1.94 -4.73
C GLU A 415 6.27 -2.44 -3.49
N GLY A 416 7.10 -1.57 -2.91
CA GLY A 416 7.89 -1.90 -1.73
C GLY A 416 8.89 -0.82 -1.34
N THR A 417 9.60 -1.09 -0.26
CA THR A 417 10.60 -0.17 0.33
C THR A 417 11.99 -0.53 -0.19
N PRO A 418 12.70 0.36 -0.91
CA PRO A 418 14.07 0.06 -1.34
C PRO A 418 15.03 0.02 -0.15
N SER A 419 15.91 -0.97 -0.15
CA SER A 419 16.94 -1.18 0.86
C SER A 419 18.24 -1.57 0.17
N HIS A 420 19.35 -0.91 0.52
CA HIS A 420 20.67 -1.28 0.03
C HIS A 420 21.08 -2.64 0.61
N VAL A 421 21.59 -3.54 -0.25
CA VAL A 421 22.10 -4.87 0.11
C VAL A 421 23.59 -4.94 -0.13
#